data_AF-A0A1G9P2S4-F1
#
_entry.id   AF-A0A1G9P2S4-F1
#
_cell.length_a   1.000
_cell.length_b   1.000
_cell.length_c   1.000
_cell.angle_alpha   90.00
_cell.angle_beta   90.00
_cell.angle_gamma   90.00
#
_symmetry.space_group_name_H-M   'P 1'
#
loop_
_entity.id
_entity.type
_entity.pdbx_description
1 polymer ?
#
loop_
_entity_poly.entity_id
_entity_poly.type
_entity_poly.pdbx_seq_one_letter_code
_entity_poly.pdbx_strand_id
1 'polypeptide(L)'
;MSRLRTLTRITLGAGLCGLLLAGCNEPLRRADVLTRTAEPLAVSRSEALHDLTAAKVCCTSLRDLPYTPLPVDFSGNVVIDRSAPAFQFDSGKSFFRAFELPLDSRSFEIRLYSEAGKTVLAPSAMLLDSHFRVTRLLGREDFVYQPAAGLKGDSLDARLRIDRLYRDNPGNERYLILYTAEQDLAGQTTLEHPAKSFAKALGNQPPNIPDPVARHSPAGVIKMVLIEDRLAGQQANTYVPPRSVGMEMGNRVPSLPEPAVLPETRAYYRQAIDAALATQDLDRALRLADEATRAGDDSARPYLLERIRVK
;
A
#
# COMPACT_ATOMS: atom_id res chain seq x y z
N MET A 1 -9.33 -58.33 84.64
CA MET A 1 -7.91 -58.67 84.38
C MET A 1 -7.83 -59.46 83.08
N SER A 2 -6.78 -59.21 82.28
CA SER A 2 -6.43 -59.85 81.00
C SER A 2 -7.31 -59.46 79.80
N ARG A 3 -7.00 -58.41 79.04
CA ARG A 3 -5.92 -58.26 78.01
C ARG A 3 -5.96 -59.36 76.93
N LEU A 4 -6.07 -59.00 75.65
CA LEU A 4 -4.92 -58.82 74.73
C LEU A 4 -5.39 -58.63 73.26
N ARG A 5 -4.87 -57.57 72.65
CA ARG A 5 -4.30 -57.47 71.28
C ARG A 5 -5.16 -57.76 70.05
N THR A 6 -5.53 -56.67 69.39
CA THR A 6 -5.78 -56.55 67.95
C THR A 6 -4.47 -56.55 67.15
N LEU A 7 -4.36 -57.43 66.16
CA LEU A 7 -3.45 -57.32 65.02
C LEU A 7 -4.12 -57.92 63.77
N THR A 8 -4.36 -57.05 62.79
CA THR A 8 -4.09 -57.19 61.35
C THR A 8 -4.48 -58.49 60.63
N ARG A 9 -5.37 -58.42 59.62
CA ARG A 9 -5.07 -58.55 58.17
C ARG A 9 -6.28 -58.94 57.29
N ILE A 10 -6.37 -58.25 56.14
CA ILE A 10 -6.67 -58.73 54.76
C ILE A 10 -8.12 -59.10 54.40
N THR A 11 -8.67 -58.37 53.43
CA THR A 11 -9.44 -58.87 52.27
C THR A 11 -9.17 -57.89 51.08
N LEU A 12 -8.51 -58.34 50.00
CA LEU A 12 -9.08 -58.73 48.68
C LEU A 12 -10.16 -57.76 48.18
N GLY A 13 -10.16 -57.18 46.98
CA GLY A 13 -9.48 -57.49 45.72
C GLY A 13 -10.51 -57.34 44.58
N ALA A 14 -10.41 -56.28 43.78
CA ALA A 14 -11.03 -56.07 42.46
C ALA A 14 -10.36 -54.80 41.90
N GLY A 15 -9.85 -54.67 40.67
CA GLY A 15 -10.12 -55.34 39.41
C GLY A 15 -10.12 -54.23 38.36
N LEU A 16 -9.08 -54.18 37.53
CA LEU A 16 -8.86 -53.41 36.28
C LEU A 16 -9.93 -52.40 35.82
N CYS A 17 -9.53 -51.13 35.63
CA CYS A 17 -9.74 -50.44 34.35
C CYS A 17 -8.84 -49.19 34.28
N GLY A 18 -8.04 -49.10 33.21
CA GLY A 18 -7.15 -47.97 32.97
C GLY A 18 -7.87 -46.74 32.42
N LEU A 19 -7.25 -45.58 32.61
CA LEU A 19 -7.15 -44.46 31.66
C LEU A 19 -6.39 -43.34 32.36
N LEU A 20 -5.11 -43.19 32.01
CA LEU A 20 -4.28 -42.04 32.37
C LEU A 20 -4.79 -40.85 31.56
N LEU A 21 -5.58 -39.97 32.18
CA LEU A 21 -5.88 -38.66 31.61
C LEU A 21 -4.69 -37.73 31.86
N ALA A 22 -3.74 -37.75 30.94
CA ALA A 22 -2.84 -36.63 30.71
C ALA A 22 -3.65 -35.49 30.08
N GLY A 23 -4.29 -34.67 30.92
CA GLY A 23 -4.92 -33.43 30.50
C GLY A 23 -3.87 -32.34 30.35
N CYS A 24 -3.29 -32.21 29.15
CA CYS A 24 -2.57 -30.99 28.77
C CYS A 24 -3.57 -29.84 28.72
N ASN A 25 -3.55 -28.99 29.75
CA ASN A 25 -4.12 -27.64 29.68
C ASN A 25 -3.28 -26.83 28.67
N GLU A 26 -3.77 -26.66 27.44
CA GLU A 26 -3.28 -25.64 26.52
C GLU A 26 -4.12 -24.37 26.66
N PRO A 27 -3.62 -23.31 27.31
CA PRO A 27 -4.22 -22.00 27.18
C PRO A 27 -3.66 -21.32 25.92
N LEU A 28 -4.56 -20.97 25.02
CA LEU A 28 -4.55 -19.70 24.28
C LEU A 28 -3.27 -19.37 23.47
N ARG A 29 -3.08 -20.03 22.32
CA ARG A 29 -2.32 -19.47 21.20
C ARG A 29 -3.10 -18.35 20.50
N ARG A 30 -3.26 -17.19 21.16
CA ARG A 30 -3.89 -16.00 20.54
C ARG A 30 -3.16 -14.68 20.77
N ALA A 31 -1.91 -14.72 21.25
CA ALA A 31 -1.17 -13.50 21.60
C ALA A 31 0.27 -13.47 21.06
N ASP A 32 0.50 -13.96 19.84
CA ASP A 32 1.86 -14.04 19.28
C ASP A 32 2.00 -13.44 17.87
N VAL A 33 1.09 -12.53 17.49
CA VAL A 33 1.13 -11.81 16.20
C VAL A 33 1.74 -10.40 16.34
N LEU A 34 1.98 -9.92 17.56
CA LEU A 34 2.37 -8.53 17.82
C LEU A 34 3.57 -8.46 18.77
N THR A 35 4.73 -9.02 18.40
CA THR A 35 6.08 -8.60 18.91
C THR A 35 7.27 -9.36 18.30
N ARG A 36 7.13 -9.96 17.11
CA ARG A 36 8.34 -10.38 16.37
C ARG A 36 8.85 -9.20 15.56
N THR A 37 10.09 -8.78 15.84
CA THR A 37 10.90 -8.06 14.86
C THR A 37 10.81 -8.81 13.54
N ALA A 38 10.26 -8.15 12.54
CA ALA A 38 10.03 -8.77 11.25
C ALA A 38 11.39 -9.07 10.61
N GLU A 39 11.80 -10.34 10.58
CA GLU A 39 12.85 -10.83 9.68
C GLU A 39 12.35 -11.41 8.33
N PRO A 40 11.21 -11.01 7.71
CA PRO A 40 10.91 -11.39 6.31
C PRO A 40 11.97 -10.93 5.31
N LEU A 41 12.72 -9.87 5.65
CA LEU A 41 13.85 -9.38 4.84
C LEU A 41 15.13 -10.22 5.01
N ALA A 42 15.18 -11.19 5.94
CA ALA A 42 16.34 -12.04 6.16
C ALA A 42 16.38 -13.26 5.22
N VAL A 43 15.22 -13.67 4.69
CA VAL A 43 15.10 -14.82 3.78
C VAL A 43 15.61 -14.43 2.38
N SER A 44 16.41 -15.31 1.77
CA SER A 44 16.93 -15.06 0.42
C SER A 44 15.80 -15.03 -0.61
N ARG A 45 15.91 -14.19 -1.64
CA ARG A 45 14.93 -14.15 -2.75
C ARG A 45 14.69 -15.52 -3.38
N SER A 46 15.75 -16.32 -3.54
CA SER A 46 15.66 -17.67 -4.12
C SER A 46 14.83 -18.61 -3.26
N GLU A 47 15.01 -18.57 -1.95
CA GLU A 47 14.22 -19.37 -1.01
C GLU A 47 12.76 -18.91 -1.02
N ALA A 48 12.49 -17.60 -0.98
CA ALA A 48 11.14 -17.07 -1.04
C ALA A 48 10.39 -17.46 -2.33
N LEU A 49 11.08 -17.50 -3.47
CA LEU A 49 10.53 -17.99 -4.75
C LEU A 49 10.26 -19.50 -4.72
N HIS A 50 11.17 -20.28 -4.14
CA HIS A 50 10.98 -21.72 -3.96
C HIS A 50 9.76 -22.00 -3.07
N ASP A 51 9.64 -21.30 -1.95
CA ASP A 51 8.53 -21.39 -1.01
C ASP A 51 7.20 -21.05 -1.69
N LEU A 52 7.15 -19.96 -2.48
CA LEU A 52 5.95 -19.61 -3.23
C LEU A 52 5.57 -20.70 -4.24
N THR A 53 6.56 -21.27 -4.94
CA THR A 53 6.33 -22.36 -5.89
C THR A 53 5.75 -23.58 -5.18
N ALA A 54 6.30 -23.96 -4.02
CA ALA A 54 5.87 -25.12 -3.24
C ALA A 54 4.56 -24.91 -2.46
N ALA A 55 4.18 -23.67 -2.16
CA ALA A 55 3.00 -23.37 -1.35
C ALA A 55 1.71 -23.92 -1.97
N LYS A 56 0.82 -24.50 -1.17
CA LYS A 56 -0.50 -24.93 -1.66
C LYS A 56 -1.43 -23.73 -1.76
N VAL A 57 -2.22 -23.65 -2.83
CA VAL A 57 -3.28 -22.66 -2.97
C VAL A 57 -4.35 -22.95 -1.93
N CYS A 58 -4.69 -21.95 -1.09
CA CYS A 58 -5.60 -22.15 0.05
C CYS A 58 -7.07 -22.24 -0.34
N CYS A 59 -7.44 -21.54 -1.40
CA CYS A 59 -8.79 -21.01 -1.59
C CYS A 59 -9.13 -21.02 -3.10
N THR A 60 -10.41 -21.15 -3.44
CA THR A 60 -10.87 -21.28 -4.83
C THR A 60 -11.45 -20.00 -5.42
N SER A 61 -11.84 -19.03 -4.58
CA SER A 61 -12.36 -17.74 -5.01
C SER A 61 -11.93 -16.61 -4.08
N LEU A 62 -12.05 -15.36 -4.54
CA LEU A 62 -11.82 -14.17 -3.71
C LEU A 62 -12.74 -14.12 -2.48
N ARG A 63 -13.91 -14.75 -2.51
CA ARG A 63 -14.83 -14.80 -1.36
C ARG A 63 -14.32 -15.70 -0.24
N ASP A 64 -13.50 -16.70 -0.56
CA ASP A 64 -13.04 -17.72 0.37
C ASP A 64 -11.74 -17.35 1.08
N LEU A 65 -11.18 -16.16 0.79
CA LEU A 65 -9.92 -15.73 1.39
C LEU A 65 -10.08 -15.52 2.91
N PRO A 66 -9.03 -15.78 3.70
CA PRO A 66 -9.06 -15.58 5.16
C PRO A 66 -8.94 -14.09 5.50
N TYR A 67 -10.05 -13.36 5.43
CA TYR A 67 -10.11 -11.94 5.74
C TYR A 67 -9.92 -11.68 7.24
N THR A 68 -9.04 -10.74 7.56
CA THR A 68 -8.82 -10.24 8.93
C THR A 68 -9.46 -8.85 9.08
N PRO A 69 -10.38 -8.63 10.04
CA PRO A 69 -10.93 -7.30 10.26
C PRO A 69 -9.87 -6.27 10.65
N LEU A 70 -9.91 -5.08 10.04
CA LEU A 70 -9.02 -3.97 10.39
C LEU A 70 -9.71 -2.96 11.32
N PRO A 71 -9.05 -2.56 12.42
CA PRO A 71 -9.52 -1.44 13.24
C PRO A 71 -9.33 -0.10 12.52
N VAL A 72 -10.12 0.90 12.90
CA VAL A 72 -10.16 2.26 12.29
C VAL A 72 -8.89 3.08 12.46
N ASP A 73 -8.01 2.68 13.37
CA ASP A 73 -6.74 3.32 13.71
C ASP A 73 -5.55 2.38 13.49
N PHE A 74 -5.73 1.35 12.65
CA PHE A 74 -4.70 0.35 12.40
C PHE A 74 -3.36 1.01 11.98
N SER A 75 -2.30 0.66 12.71
CA SER A 75 -0.94 1.03 12.38
C SER A 75 -0.03 -0.15 12.73
N GLY A 76 0.49 -0.84 11.72
CA GLY A 76 1.25 -2.06 11.96
C GLY A 76 1.88 -2.65 10.70
N ASN A 77 2.66 -3.71 10.93
CA ASN A 77 3.36 -4.42 9.87
C ASN A 77 2.52 -5.58 9.36
N VAL A 78 2.33 -5.63 8.04
CA VAL A 78 1.72 -6.73 7.30
C VAL A 78 2.85 -7.57 6.71
N VAL A 79 3.09 -8.73 7.31
CA VAL A 79 4.11 -9.68 6.86
C VAL A 79 3.53 -10.60 5.79
N ILE A 80 4.13 -10.61 4.61
CA ILE A 80 3.82 -11.53 3.51
C ILE A 80 5.06 -12.41 3.31
N ASP A 81 4.97 -13.68 3.65
CA ASP A 81 6.06 -14.65 3.55
C ASP A 81 5.48 -16.07 3.44
N ARG A 82 6.30 -17.13 3.65
CA ARG A 82 5.85 -18.54 3.62
C ARG A 82 4.76 -18.90 4.64
N SER A 83 4.56 -18.08 5.68
CA SER A 83 3.45 -18.26 6.63
C SER A 83 2.13 -17.71 6.09
N ALA A 84 2.17 -16.95 4.99
CA ALA A 84 1.00 -16.44 4.33
C ALA A 84 0.33 -17.50 3.46
N PRO A 85 -1.01 -17.50 3.39
CA PRO A 85 -1.70 -18.31 2.40
C PRO A 85 -1.26 -17.88 0.99
N ALA A 86 -1.21 -18.86 0.08
CA ALA A 86 -1.01 -18.60 -1.34
C ALA A 86 -2.36 -18.67 -2.07
N PHE A 87 -2.54 -17.81 -3.07
CA PHE A 87 -3.71 -17.80 -3.96
C PHE A 87 -3.27 -17.66 -5.42
N GLN A 88 -4.07 -18.21 -6.33
CA GLN A 88 -3.87 -18.06 -7.78
C GLN A 88 -4.67 -16.86 -8.26
N PHE A 89 -4.02 -15.70 -8.37
CA PHE A 89 -4.63 -14.51 -8.99
C PHE A 89 -4.51 -14.60 -10.52
N ASP A 90 -5.26 -13.75 -11.22
CA ASP A 90 -5.13 -13.58 -12.68
C ASP A 90 -3.72 -13.10 -13.07
N SER A 91 -3.06 -12.38 -12.16
CA SER A 91 -1.67 -11.90 -12.27
C SER A 91 -0.63 -12.91 -11.75
N GLY A 92 -1.04 -14.16 -11.52
CA GLY A 92 -0.16 -15.24 -11.09
C GLY A 92 -0.31 -15.65 -9.63
N LYS A 93 0.43 -16.70 -9.24
CA LYS A 93 0.39 -17.23 -7.88
C LYS A 93 1.14 -16.30 -6.93
N SER A 94 0.53 -15.95 -5.81
CA SER A 94 1.15 -15.04 -4.84
C SER A 94 0.81 -15.40 -3.40
N PHE A 95 1.75 -15.12 -2.50
CA PHE A 95 1.43 -14.98 -1.08
C PHE A 95 0.60 -13.71 -0.87
N PHE A 96 -0.36 -13.76 0.04
CA PHE A 96 -1.23 -12.60 0.24
C PHE A 96 -1.68 -12.42 1.69
N ARG A 97 -2.17 -11.21 1.97
CA ARG A 97 -2.95 -10.89 3.17
C ARG A 97 -4.23 -10.20 2.75
N ALA A 98 -5.35 -10.64 3.33
CA ALA A 98 -6.67 -10.15 3.02
C ALA A 98 -7.32 -9.54 4.28
N PHE A 99 -8.00 -8.42 4.11
CA PHE A 99 -8.50 -7.60 5.19
C PHE A 99 -9.95 -7.16 4.95
N GLU A 100 -10.75 -7.13 6.02
CA GLU A 100 -12.03 -6.41 6.00
C GLU A 100 -11.81 -4.97 6.44
N LEU A 101 -12.21 -4.02 5.61
CA LEU A 101 -12.11 -2.60 5.92
C LEU A 101 -13.18 -2.21 6.94
N PRO A 102 -12.88 -1.27 7.86
CA PRO A 102 -13.85 -0.81 8.83
C PRO A 102 -15.07 -0.20 8.12
N LEU A 103 -16.26 -0.64 8.53
CA LEU A 103 -17.54 -0.21 7.99
C LEU A 103 -18.13 0.96 8.77
N ASP A 104 -18.02 0.90 10.09
CA ASP A 104 -18.47 1.96 11.01
C ASP A 104 -17.38 3.00 11.22
N SER A 105 -16.91 3.56 10.11
CA SER A 105 -15.91 4.62 10.09
C SER A 105 -16.37 5.78 9.21
N ARG A 106 -15.76 6.93 9.42
CA ARG A 106 -15.74 8.01 8.43
C ARG A 106 -14.84 7.60 7.28
N SER A 107 -14.81 8.41 6.24
CA SER A 107 -13.90 8.23 5.12
C SER A 107 -12.46 8.30 5.67
N PHE A 108 -11.58 7.37 5.28
CA PHE A 108 -10.17 7.31 5.73
C PHE A 108 -9.16 7.13 4.59
N GLU A 109 -7.90 7.47 4.84
CA GLU A 109 -6.76 7.16 3.96
C GLU A 109 -6.02 5.92 4.48
N ILE A 110 -5.64 5.01 3.59
CA ILE A 110 -4.70 3.94 3.87
C ILE A 110 -3.37 4.30 3.22
N ARG A 111 -2.31 4.30 4.02
CA ARG A 111 -0.93 4.43 3.57
C ARG A 111 -0.25 3.09 3.64
N LEU A 112 0.39 2.69 2.55
CA LEU A 112 1.11 1.43 2.41
C LEU A 112 2.57 1.75 2.13
N TYR A 113 3.47 1.16 2.91
CA TYR A 113 4.91 1.31 2.76
C TYR A 113 5.52 -0.09 2.67
N SER A 114 5.81 -0.56 1.45
CA SER A 114 6.52 -1.82 1.27
C SER A 114 8.00 -1.61 1.55
N GLU A 115 8.49 -2.14 2.67
CA GLU A 115 9.86 -1.91 3.15
C GLU A 115 10.88 -2.54 2.20
N ALA A 116 11.89 -1.75 1.83
CA ALA A 116 12.97 -2.14 0.95
C ALA A 116 14.28 -2.30 1.72
N GLY A 117 15.02 -3.36 1.39
CA GLY A 117 16.37 -3.61 1.90
C GLY A 117 17.21 -4.31 0.83
N LYS A 118 17.71 -5.52 1.12
CA LYS A 118 18.36 -6.37 0.09
C LYS A 118 17.37 -6.84 -0.98
N THR A 119 16.12 -7.00 -0.59
CA THR A 119 14.98 -7.31 -1.44
C THR A 119 13.84 -6.34 -1.11
N VAL A 120 12.83 -6.31 -1.96
CA VAL A 120 11.60 -5.55 -1.72
C VAL A 120 10.44 -6.33 -2.29
N LEU A 121 9.29 -6.33 -1.61
CA LEU A 121 8.05 -6.82 -2.21
C LEU A 121 7.48 -5.70 -3.07
N ALA A 122 7.22 -5.94 -4.36
CA ALA A 122 6.55 -4.99 -5.23
C ALA A 122 5.04 -5.23 -5.14
N PRO A 123 4.30 -4.45 -4.33
CA PRO A 123 2.96 -4.82 -3.95
C PRO A 123 1.94 -4.52 -5.03
N SER A 124 0.84 -5.25 -4.98
CA SER A 124 -0.42 -4.91 -5.60
C SER A 124 -1.48 -4.85 -4.49
N ALA A 125 -2.37 -3.85 -4.56
CA ALA A 125 -3.46 -3.68 -3.61
C ALA A 125 -4.80 -3.77 -4.35
N MET A 126 -5.53 -4.86 -4.13
CA MET A 126 -6.85 -5.10 -4.72
C MET A 126 -7.95 -4.76 -3.72
N LEU A 127 -8.87 -3.91 -4.13
CA LEU A 127 -10.04 -3.54 -3.35
C LEU A 127 -11.28 -4.19 -3.93
N LEU A 128 -12.13 -4.71 -3.06
CA LEU A 128 -13.37 -5.37 -3.43
C LEU A 128 -14.57 -4.72 -2.76
N ASP A 129 -15.73 -4.80 -3.39
CA ASP A 129 -17.02 -4.41 -2.81
C ASP A 129 -17.59 -5.49 -1.87
N SER A 130 -18.80 -5.26 -1.34
CA SER A 130 -19.51 -6.21 -0.47
C SER A 130 -19.92 -7.53 -1.13
N HIS A 131 -19.85 -7.61 -2.47
CA HIS A 131 -20.13 -8.80 -3.25
C HIS A 131 -18.85 -9.51 -3.70
N PHE A 132 -17.68 -9.07 -3.22
CA PHE A 132 -16.35 -9.56 -3.58
C PHE A 132 -15.98 -9.30 -5.04
N ARG A 133 -16.55 -8.26 -5.65
CA ARG A 133 -16.18 -7.81 -7.01
C ARG A 133 -15.06 -6.78 -6.90
N VAL A 134 -14.09 -6.86 -7.81
CA VAL A 134 -12.99 -5.90 -7.87
C VAL A 134 -13.52 -4.50 -8.19
N THR A 135 -13.24 -3.54 -7.34
CA THR A 135 -13.58 -2.12 -7.54
C THR A 135 -12.38 -1.31 -8.00
N ARG A 136 -11.19 -1.67 -7.52
CA ARG A 136 -9.93 -0.99 -7.84
C ARG A 136 -8.75 -1.94 -7.62
N LEU A 137 -7.74 -1.82 -8.48
CA LEU A 137 -6.48 -2.55 -8.36
C LEU A 137 -5.35 -1.53 -8.50
N LEU A 138 -4.52 -1.42 -7.46
CA LEU A 138 -3.29 -0.64 -7.50
C LEU A 138 -2.14 -1.56 -7.88
N GLY A 139 -1.41 -1.20 -8.93
CA GLY A 139 -0.29 -1.94 -9.49
C GLY A 139 1.06 -1.35 -9.09
N ARG A 140 2.14 -1.90 -9.64
CA ARG A 140 3.53 -1.44 -9.38
C ARG A 140 3.71 0.07 -9.56
N GLU A 141 3.06 0.65 -10.56
CA GLU A 141 3.12 2.07 -10.91
C GLU A 141 2.52 3.01 -9.85
N ASP A 142 1.60 2.51 -9.02
CA ASP A 142 1.00 3.28 -7.93
C ASP A 142 1.91 3.29 -6.67
N PHE A 143 2.90 2.41 -6.62
CA PHE A 143 3.85 2.30 -5.52
C PHE A 143 5.18 2.96 -5.87
N VAL A 144 5.38 4.17 -5.36
CA VAL A 144 6.52 5.02 -5.69
C VAL A 144 7.64 4.83 -4.69
N TYR A 145 8.87 4.62 -5.17
CA TYR A 145 10.05 4.57 -4.32
C TYR A 145 10.25 5.88 -3.54
N GLN A 146 10.41 5.76 -2.23
CA GLN A 146 10.77 6.83 -1.31
C GLN A 146 12.03 6.44 -0.53
N PRO A 147 13.07 7.28 -0.54
CA PRO A 147 14.28 7.00 0.20
C PRO A 147 14.06 7.07 1.71
N ALA A 148 14.94 6.41 2.46
CA ALA A 148 14.95 6.45 3.91
C ALA A 148 14.99 7.90 4.44
N ALA A 149 14.10 8.22 5.38
CA ALA A 149 13.99 9.54 5.99
C ALA A 149 13.55 9.44 7.46
N GLY A 150 14.34 10.03 8.36
CA GLY A 150 14.11 9.94 9.80
C GLY A 150 14.14 8.50 10.29
N LEU A 151 13.05 8.02 10.90
CA LEU A 151 12.89 6.63 11.36
C LEU A 151 12.23 5.71 10.32
N LYS A 152 11.92 6.24 9.12
CA LYS A 152 11.33 5.46 8.03
C LYS A 152 12.46 4.97 7.12
N GLY A 153 12.54 3.65 6.89
CA GLY A 153 13.45 3.06 5.92
C GLY A 153 13.04 3.33 4.47
N ASP A 154 13.86 2.86 3.54
CA ASP A 154 13.53 2.85 2.11
C ASP A 154 12.25 2.04 1.88
N SER A 155 11.37 2.53 1.01
CA SER A 155 10.12 1.82 0.73
C SER A 155 9.50 2.15 -0.62
N LEU A 156 8.62 1.28 -1.09
CA LEU A 156 7.66 1.58 -2.16
C LEU A 156 6.35 2.03 -1.50
N ASP A 157 5.98 3.29 -1.72
CA ASP A 157 4.86 3.96 -1.06
C ASP A 157 3.64 4.05 -1.96
N ALA A 158 2.47 3.69 -1.45
CA ALA A 158 1.19 4.05 -2.04
C ALA A 158 0.24 4.65 -1.00
N ARG A 159 -0.71 5.45 -1.47
CA ARG A 159 -1.79 6.01 -0.66
C ARG A 159 -3.09 5.82 -1.39
N LEU A 160 -4.11 5.38 -0.68
CA LEU A 160 -5.44 5.20 -1.24
C LEU A 160 -6.50 5.69 -0.26
N ARG A 161 -7.53 6.31 -0.82
CA ARG A 161 -8.63 6.91 -0.06
C ARG A 161 -9.85 5.99 -0.16
N ILE A 162 -10.47 5.68 0.99
CA ILE A 162 -11.71 4.92 1.10
C ILE A 162 -12.85 5.86 1.51
N ASP A 163 -13.85 6.01 0.64
CA ASP A 163 -15.00 6.85 0.93
C ASP A 163 -16.09 6.07 1.71
N ARG A 164 -16.68 6.75 2.70
CA ARG A 164 -17.77 6.28 3.57
C ARG A 164 -18.92 7.29 3.66
N LEU A 165 -18.92 8.34 2.82
CA LEU A 165 -19.98 9.36 2.80
C LEU A 165 -21.35 8.76 2.43
N TYR A 166 -21.39 7.82 1.49
CA TYR A 166 -22.61 7.16 1.03
C TYR A 166 -22.63 5.70 1.49
N ARG A 167 -23.06 5.46 2.74
CA ARG A 167 -23.00 4.13 3.39
C ARG A 167 -23.68 3.01 2.60
N ASP A 168 -24.75 3.34 1.88
CA ASP A 168 -25.55 2.37 1.12
C ASP A 168 -25.08 2.14 -0.33
N ASN A 169 -23.98 2.78 -0.76
CA ASN A 169 -23.46 2.57 -2.11
C ASN A 169 -22.91 1.14 -2.28
N PRO A 170 -23.47 0.32 -3.19
CA PRO A 170 -23.04 -1.07 -3.38
C PRO A 170 -21.61 -1.20 -3.93
N GLY A 171 -21.04 -0.13 -4.49
CA GLY A 171 -19.65 -0.07 -4.93
C GLY A 171 -18.65 0.31 -3.83
N ASN A 172 -19.12 0.48 -2.58
CA ASN A 172 -18.23 0.78 -1.47
C ASN A 172 -17.23 -0.35 -1.23
N GLU A 173 -15.96 0.03 -1.17
CA GLU A 173 -14.85 -0.87 -0.90
C GLU A 173 -14.99 -1.46 0.51
N ARG A 174 -15.08 -2.78 0.59
CA ARG A 174 -15.26 -3.55 1.83
C ARG A 174 -14.06 -4.40 2.18
N TYR A 175 -13.28 -4.81 1.19
CA TYR A 175 -12.13 -5.68 1.39
C TYR A 175 -10.88 -5.12 0.72
N LEU A 176 -9.73 -5.39 1.34
CA LEU A 176 -8.39 -5.08 0.80
C LEU A 176 -7.54 -6.34 0.78
N ILE A 177 -6.94 -6.63 -0.37
CA ILE A 177 -6.00 -7.75 -0.53
C ILE A 177 -4.65 -7.17 -0.95
N LEU A 178 -3.61 -7.50 -0.19
CA LEU A 178 -2.22 -7.13 -0.46
C LEU A 178 -1.46 -8.38 -0.91
N TYR A 179 -0.83 -8.30 -2.08
CA TYR A 179 -0.06 -9.39 -2.69
C TYR A 179 1.01 -8.80 -3.63
N THR A 180 1.68 -9.62 -4.44
CA THR A 180 2.54 -9.15 -5.54
C THR A 180 2.25 -9.92 -6.83
N ALA A 181 2.23 -9.23 -7.97
CA ALA A 181 1.99 -9.85 -9.26
C ALA A 181 3.24 -10.61 -9.77
N GLU A 182 3.03 -11.71 -10.49
CA GLU A 182 4.12 -12.56 -11.00
C GLU A 182 5.04 -11.80 -11.95
N GLN A 183 4.50 -10.95 -12.83
CA GLN A 183 5.32 -10.12 -13.72
C GLN A 183 6.24 -9.16 -12.97
N ASP A 184 5.84 -8.73 -11.76
CA ASP A 184 6.62 -7.78 -10.97
C ASP A 184 7.75 -8.47 -10.21
N LEU A 185 7.71 -9.79 -10.01
CA LEU A 185 8.78 -10.54 -9.31
C LEU A 185 10.12 -10.53 -10.06
N ALA A 186 10.11 -10.36 -11.38
CA ALA A 186 11.32 -10.22 -12.19
C ALA A 186 11.97 -8.83 -12.07
N GLY A 187 11.27 -7.86 -11.47
CA GLY A 187 11.71 -6.47 -11.36
C GLY A 187 12.75 -6.22 -10.26
N GLN A 188 13.16 -4.95 -10.19
CA GLN A 188 14.07 -4.43 -9.19
C GLN A 188 13.82 -2.94 -8.94
N THR A 189 14.20 -2.47 -7.75
CA THR A 189 14.16 -1.07 -7.36
C THR A 189 15.58 -0.60 -7.02
N THR A 190 16.01 0.49 -7.63
CA THR A 190 17.27 1.16 -7.27
C THR A 190 17.02 2.03 -6.04
N LEU A 191 17.79 1.80 -4.98
CA LEU A 191 17.69 2.52 -3.71
C LEU A 191 18.76 3.62 -3.65
N GLU A 192 18.48 4.73 -2.97
CA GLU A 192 19.43 5.82 -2.81
C GLU A 192 20.56 5.37 -1.88
N HIS A 193 21.80 5.48 -2.33
CA HIS A 193 22.94 5.08 -1.51
C HIS A 193 23.03 5.97 -0.25
N PRO A 194 23.21 5.41 0.97
CA PRO A 194 23.28 6.19 2.22
C PRO A 194 24.29 7.34 2.22
N ALA A 195 25.48 7.14 1.65
CA ALA A 195 26.47 8.21 1.52
C ALA A 195 26.03 9.37 0.60
N LYS A 196 25.16 9.13 -0.39
CA LYS A 196 24.58 10.20 -1.22
C LYS A 196 23.53 11.00 -0.45
N SER A 197 22.63 10.32 0.25
CA SER A 197 21.62 10.99 1.08
C SER A 197 22.27 11.80 2.22
N PHE A 198 23.33 11.27 2.84
CA PHE A 198 24.12 11.97 3.85
C PHE A 198 24.82 13.22 3.29
N ALA A 199 25.50 13.11 2.14
CA ALA A 199 26.13 14.26 1.49
C ALA A 199 25.12 15.36 1.14
N LYS A 200 23.96 14.97 0.56
CA LYS A 200 22.86 15.87 0.23
C LYS A 200 22.30 16.58 1.47
N ALA A 201 22.15 15.87 2.60
CA ALA A 201 21.67 16.45 3.86
C ALA A 201 22.63 17.50 4.43
N LEU A 202 23.94 17.36 4.21
CA LEU A 202 24.96 18.33 4.59
C LEU A 202 25.18 19.46 3.56
N GLY A 203 24.44 19.46 2.45
CA GLY A 203 24.63 20.41 1.35
C GLY A 203 25.92 20.17 0.54
N ASN A 204 26.54 19.00 0.70
CA ASN A 204 27.73 18.60 -0.04
C ASN A 204 27.36 17.95 -1.38
N GLN A 205 28.29 17.97 -2.32
CA GLN A 205 28.14 17.24 -3.57
C GLN A 205 28.06 15.72 -3.30
N PRO A 206 27.03 15.01 -3.80
CA PRO A 206 26.93 13.57 -3.65
C PRO A 206 28.13 12.83 -4.26
N PRO A 207 28.69 11.82 -3.59
CA PRO A 207 29.77 11.00 -4.13
C PRO A 207 29.30 10.23 -5.36
N ASN A 208 30.22 10.01 -6.32
CA ASN A 208 29.97 9.20 -7.50
C ASN A 208 30.14 7.70 -7.19
N ILE A 209 29.16 7.14 -6.50
CA ILE A 209 29.09 5.72 -6.14
C ILE A 209 27.80 5.11 -6.70
N PRO A 210 27.80 3.83 -7.10
CA PRO A 210 26.59 3.18 -7.59
C PRO A 210 25.56 3.01 -6.47
N ASP A 211 24.29 3.17 -6.83
CA ASP A 211 23.17 2.96 -5.93
C ASP A 211 22.87 1.47 -5.74
N PRO A 212 22.59 1.00 -4.51
CA PRO A 212 22.21 -0.38 -4.27
C PRO A 212 20.89 -0.73 -4.97
N VAL A 213 20.73 -2.01 -5.33
CA VAL A 213 19.55 -2.50 -6.05
C VAL A 213 18.85 -3.58 -5.23
N ALA A 214 17.60 -3.33 -4.87
CA ALA A 214 16.72 -4.30 -4.24
C ALA A 214 15.97 -5.09 -5.32
N ARG A 215 16.22 -6.40 -5.39
CA ARG A 215 15.45 -7.28 -6.29
C ARG A 215 14.06 -7.53 -5.72
N HIS A 216 13.06 -7.62 -6.59
CA HIS A 216 11.70 -7.92 -6.16
C HIS A 216 11.59 -9.35 -5.62
N SER A 217 10.78 -9.54 -4.58
CA SER A 217 10.63 -10.80 -3.85
C SER A 217 9.14 -11.08 -3.57
N PRO A 218 8.70 -12.34 -3.59
CA PRO A 218 7.34 -12.70 -3.20
C PRO A 218 7.09 -12.58 -1.69
N ALA A 219 8.15 -12.37 -0.91
CA ALA A 219 8.10 -12.13 0.52
C ALA A 219 8.62 -10.73 0.87
N GLY A 220 7.99 -10.10 1.86
CA GLY A 220 8.36 -8.78 2.37
C GLY A 220 7.43 -8.29 3.49
N VAL A 221 7.64 -7.04 3.90
CA VAL A 221 6.86 -6.37 4.95
C VAL A 221 6.23 -5.12 4.35
N ILE A 222 4.92 -4.97 4.53
CA ILE A 222 4.22 -3.73 4.22
C ILE A 222 3.78 -3.09 5.53
N LYS A 223 4.35 -1.94 5.89
CA LYS A 223 3.78 -1.13 6.96
C LYS A 223 2.50 -0.49 6.44
N MET A 224 1.38 -0.73 7.11
CA MET A 224 0.08 -0.19 6.76
C MET A 224 -0.41 0.71 7.88
N VAL A 225 -0.86 1.90 7.51
CA VAL A 225 -1.39 2.91 8.43
C VAL A 225 -2.73 3.42 7.91
N LEU A 226 -3.76 3.33 8.73
CA LEU A 226 -5.10 3.80 8.45
C LEU A 226 -5.33 5.12 9.19
N ILE A 227 -5.76 6.15 8.47
CA ILE A 227 -5.92 7.51 8.99
C ILE A 227 -7.34 7.96 8.66
N GLU A 228 -8.21 7.91 9.66
CA GLU A 228 -9.56 8.44 9.54
C GLU A 228 -9.54 9.98 9.42
N ASP A 229 -10.41 10.52 8.55
CA ASP A 229 -10.58 11.97 8.44
C ASP A 229 -10.94 12.58 9.79
N ARG A 230 -10.59 13.84 10.03
CA ARG A 230 -11.04 14.57 11.21
C ARG A 230 -12.47 15.09 11.02
N LEU A 231 -13.22 15.27 12.11
CA LEU A 231 -14.57 15.82 12.06
C LEU A 231 -14.47 17.23 11.47
N ALA A 232 -15.41 17.59 10.61
CA ALA A 232 -15.38 18.82 9.85
C ALA A 232 -15.29 20.06 10.77
N GLY A 233 -14.06 20.55 10.90
CA GLY A 233 -13.66 21.89 11.32
C GLY A 233 -12.42 22.38 10.59
N GLN A 234 -11.81 21.55 9.73
CA GLN A 234 -10.66 21.90 8.89
C GLN A 234 -10.81 21.19 7.55
N GLN A 235 -11.07 21.99 6.51
CA GLN A 235 -11.22 21.54 5.14
C GLN A 235 -9.87 21.13 4.57
N ALA A 236 -9.80 19.93 4.01
CA ALA A 236 -8.91 19.62 2.90
C ALA A 236 -9.61 18.58 2.03
N ASN A 237 -10.52 19.06 1.16
CA ASN A 237 -11.04 18.27 0.06
C ASN A 237 -9.89 17.95 -0.89
N THR A 238 -9.19 16.83 -0.65
CA THR A 238 -8.37 16.19 -1.68
C THR A 238 -9.10 14.93 -2.10
N TYR A 239 -10.20 15.14 -2.84
CA TYR A 239 -10.76 14.08 -3.68
C TYR A 239 -9.79 13.89 -4.86
N VAL A 240 -9.01 12.82 -4.82
CA VAL A 240 -8.27 12.34 -5.99
C VAL A 240 -9.17 11.31 -6.66
N PRO A 241 -9.77 11.60 -7.84
CA PRO A 241 -10.50 10.58 -8.57
C PRO A 241 -9.53 9.43 -8.90
N PRO A 242 -9.97 8.16 -8.78
CA PRO A 242 -9.16 7.06 -9.26
C PRO A 242 -8.95 7.25 -10.76
N ARG A 243 -7.70 7.47 -11.19
CA ARG A 243 -7.33 7.20 -12.58
C ARG A 243 -7.49 5.68 -12.73
N SER A 244 -8.55 5.27 -13.41
CA SER A 244 -8.69 3.92 -13.93
C SER A 244 -7.57 3.70 -14.95
N VAL A 245 -6.47 3.11 -14.52
CA VAL A 245 -5.52 2.48 -15.44
C VAL A 245 -6.16 1.15 -15.83
N GLY A 246 -6.72 1.15 -17.04
CA GLY A 246 -7.53 0.07 -17.54
C GLY A 246 -6.76 -1.22 -17.75
N MET A 247 -7.36 -2.31 -17.30
CA MET A 247 -7.48 -3.52 -18.12
C MET A 247 -8.90 -4.03 -17.99
N GLU A 248 -9.77 -3.59 -18.90
CA GLU A 248 -10.99 -4.33 -19.24
C GLU A 248 -11.24 -4.23 -20.74
N MET A 249 -11.65 -5.36 -21.29
CA MET A 249 -11.71 -5.65 -22.71
C MET A 249 -12.61 -4.69 -23.49
N GLY A 250 -12.13 -4.28 -24.67
CA GLY A 250 -12.96 -4.19 -25.86
C GLY A 250 -14.20 -3.29 -25.79
N ASN A 251 -14.04 -2.01 -25.46
CA ASN A 251 -14.91 -0.97 -26.00
C ASN A 251 -14.15 0.37 -26.05
N ARG A 252 -13.93 0.89 -27.26
CA ARG A 252 -13.42 2.25 -27.46
C ARG A 252 -14.48 3.25 -27.00
N VAL A 253 -14.32 3.78 -25.78
CA VAL A 253 -15.04 4.99 -25.36
C VAL A 253 -14.28 6.19 -25.92
N PRO A 254 -14.95 7.18 -26.54
CA PRO A 254 -14.29 8.37 -27.08
C PRO A 254 -13.52 9.12 -25.98
N SER A 255 -12.28 9.49 -26.26
CA SER A 255 -11.53 10.43 -25.43
C SER A 255 -12.32 11.73 -25.32
N LEU A 256 -12.83 12.03 -24.13
CA LEU A 256 -13.32 13.37 -23.83
C LEU A 256 -12.11 14.32 -23.93
N PRO A 257 -12.21 15.41 -24.70
CA PRO A 257 -11.14 16.41 -24.80
C PRO A 257 -10.80 16.93 -23.40
N GLU A 258 -9.51 17.13 -23.13
CA GLU A 258 -9.07 17.89 -21.96
C GLU A 258 -9.82 19.23 -21.92
N PRO A 259 -10.24 19.71 -20.73
CA PRO A 259 -11.00 20.95 -20.64
C PRO A 259 -10.18 22.09 -21.22
N ALA A 260 -10.54 22.53 -22.42
CA ALA A 260 -9.90 23.63 -23.11
C ALA A 260 -10.11 24.92 -22.31
N VAL A 261 -9.05 25.69 -22.11
CA VAL A 261 -9.13 27.03 -21.51
C VAL A 261 -10.17 27.87 -22.26
N LEU A 262 -11.09 28.45 -21.50
CA LEU A 262 -12.14 29.32 -22.01
C LEU A 262 -11.52 30.50 -22.79
N PRO A 263 -12.10 30.90 -23.94
CA PRO A 263 -11.58 32.01 -24.75
C PRO A 263 -11.37 33.31 -23.95
N GLU A 264 -12.23 33.58 -22.98
CA GLU A 264 -12.17 34.76 -22.10
C GLU A 264 -10.93 34.74 -21.20
N THR A 265 -10.58 33.57 -20.65
CA THR A 265 -9.38 33.38 -19.83
C THR A 265 -8.12 33.56 -20.67
N ARG A 266 -8.10 33.03 -21.90
CA ARG A 266 -7.00 33.26 -22.86
C ARG A 266 -6.83 34.74 -23.19
N ALA A 267 -7.93 35.45 -23.43
CA ALA A 267 -7.91 36.88 -23.73
C ALA A 267 -7.37 37.70 -22.56
N TYR A 268 -7.78 37.38 -21.33
CA TYR A 268 -7.29 38.04 -20.10
C TYR A 268 -5.76 37.96 -19.99
N TYR A 269 -5.19 36.77 -20.11
CA TYR A 269 -3.74 36.60 -19.99
C TYR A 269 -2.97 37.32 -21.11
N ARG A 270 -3.47 37.27 -22.36
CA ARG A 270 -2.82 37.97 -23.49
C ARG A 270 -2.82 39.49 -23.30
N GLN A 271 -3.91 40.06 -22.82
CA GLN A 271 -3.99 41.49 -22.53
C GLN A 271 -3.06 41.89 -21.38
N ALA A 272 -2.96 41.06 -20.33
CA ALA A 272 -2.05 41.31 -19.21
C ALA A 272 -0.57 41.21 -19.63
N ILE A 273 -0.22 40.25 -20.50
CA ILE A 273 1.12 40.14 -21.09
C ILE A 273 1.46 41.37 -21.92
N ASP A 274 0.55 41.81 -22.80
CA ASP A 274 0.75 43.00 -23.62
C ASP A 274 0.92 44.27 -22.78
N ALA A 275 0.14 44.42 -21.70
CA ALA A 275 0.27 45.53 -20.77
C ALA A 275 1.63 45.53 -20.05
N ALA A 276 2.12 44.37 -19.62
CA ALA A 276 3.43 44.24 -18.98
C ALA A 276 4.58 44.57 -19.96
N LEU A 277 4.48 44.14 -21.22
CA LEU A 277 5.45 44.48 -22.27
C LEU A 277 5.43 45.97 -22.62
N ALA A 278 4.26 46.61 -22.60
CA ALA A 278 4.12 48.06 -22.81
C ALA A 278 4.84 48.87 -21.72
N THR A 279 4.87 48.37 -20.48
CA THR A 279 5.60 48.97 -19.35
C THR A 279 7.04 48.47 -19.23
N GLN A 280 7.56 47.72 -20.21
CA GLN A 280 8.91 47.11 -20.18
C GLN A 280 9.16 46.18 -18.97
N ASP A 281 8.10 45.63 -18.37
CA ASP A 281 8.18 44.71 -17.23
C ASP A 281 8.21 43.25 -17.73
N LEU A 282 9.39 42.82 -18.18
CA LEU A 282 9.58 41.48 -18.74
C LEU A 282 9.36 40.37 -17.70
N ASP A 283 9.76 40.59 -16.45
CA ASP A 283 9.60 39.62 -15.37
C ASP A 283 8.13 39.34 -15.08
N ARG A 284 7.28 40.39 -15.10
CA ARG A 284 5.84 40.23 -14.97
C ARG A 284 5.23 39.53 -16.17
N ALA A 285 5.67 39.85 -17.39
CA ALA A 285 5.19 39.18 -18.61
C ALA A 285 5.49 37.66 -18.59
N LEU A 286 6.68 37.26 -18.12
CA LEU A 286 7.07 35.85 -17.95
C LEU A 286 6.22 35.13 -16.91
N ARG A 287 6.00 35.75 -15.74
CA ARG A 287 5.11 35.17 -14.70
C ARG A 287 3.69 34.93 -15.21
N LEU A 288 3.13 35.89 -15.94
CA LEU A 288 1.79 35.79 -16.52
C LEU A 288 1.68 34.67 -17.57
N ALA A 289 2.71 34.48 -18.41
CA ALA A 289 2.75 33.38 -19.38
C ALA A 289 2.84 32.00 -18.70
N ASP A 290 3.60 31.89 -17.61
CA ASP A 290 3.71 30.66 -16.83
C ASP A 290 2.42 30.34 -16.06
N GLU A 291 1.73 31.37 -15.55
CA GLU A 291 0.41 31.24 -14.93
C GLU A 291 -0.64 30.74 -15.93
N ALA A 292 -0.67 31.32 -17.14
CA ALA A 292 -1.57 30.90 -18.20
C ALA A 292 -1.31 29.43 -18.63
N THR A 293 -0.05 29.02 -18.72
CA THR A 293 0.33 27.63 -19.04
C THR A 293 -0.14 26.67 -17.94
N ARG A 294 0.03 27.05 -16.65
CA ARG A 294 -0.51 26.25 -15.52
C ARG A 294 -2.03 26.18 -15.50
N ALA A 295 -2.71 27.18 -16.06
CA ALA A 295 -4.15 27.20 -16.23
C ALA A 295 -4.62 26.39 -17.46
N GLY A 296 -3.71 25.81 -18.25
CA GLY A 296 -3.99 24.99 -19.43
C GLY A 296 -3.92 25.71 -20.77
N ASP A 297 -3.43 26.97 -20.82
CA ASP A 297 -3.22 27.70 -22.07
C ASP A 297 -1.77 27.57 -22.55
N ASP A 298 -1.48 26.45 -23.23
CA ASP A 298 -0.15 26.16 -23.79
C ASP A 298 0.29 27.18 -24.85
N SER A 299 -0.63 28.02 -25.36
CA SER A 299 -0.35 29.06 -26.36
C SER A 299 0.26 30.34 -25.78
N ALA A 300 0.25 30.50 -24.45
CA ALA A 300 0.68 31.74 -23.78
C ALA A 300 2.19 32.00 -23.88
N ARG A 301 3.02 30.96 -23.70
CA ARG A 301 4.49 31.05 -23.85
C ARG A 301 4.91 31.39 -25.29
N PRO A 302 4.40 30.71 -26.34
CA PRO A 302 4.64 31.11 -27.73
C PRO A 302 4.22 32.56 -28.02
N TYR A 303 3.07 33.01 -27.49
CA TYR A 303 2.60 34.39 -27.69
C TYR A 303 3.55 35.43 -27.11
N LEU A 304 4.07 35.20 -25.91
CA LEU A 304 5.08 36.07 -25.31
C LEU A 304 6.36 36.13 -26.17
N LEU A 305 6.84 34.97 -26.62
CA LEU A 305 8.05 34.87 -27.46
C LEU A 305 7.90 35.59 -28.79
N GLU A 306 6.71 35.58 -29.39
CA GLU A 306 6.41 36.35 -30.59
C GLU A 306 6.48 37.87 -30.31
N ARG A 307 5.86 38.33 -29.21
CA ARG A 307 5.79 39.76 -28.90
C ARG A 307 7.12 40.39 -28.47
N ILE A 308 8.02 39.62 -27.88
CA ILE A 308 9.39 40.10 -27.58
C ILE A 308 10.30 40.12 -28.81
N ARG A 309 10.01 39.30 -29.83
CA ARG A 309 10.79 39.24 -31.08
C ARG A 309 10.46 40.37 -32.05
N VAL A 310 9.33 41.04 -31.88
CA VAL A 310 8.84 42.11 -32.77
C VAL A 310 9.37 43.50 -32.35
N LYS A 311 10.51 43.57 -31.63
CA LYS A 311 11.23 44.82 -31.34
C LYS A 311 12.69 44.73 -31.73
#